data_AF-A0A1C5FC47-F1
#
_entry.id   AF-A0A1C5FC47-F1
#
_cell.length_a   1.000
_cell.length_b   1.000
_cell.length_c   1.000
_cell.angle_alpha   90.00
_cell.angle_beta   90.00
_cell.angle_gamma   90.00
#
_symmetry.space_group_name_H-M   'P 1'
#
loop_
_entity.id
_entity.type
_entity.pdbx_description
1 polymer ?
#
loop_
_entity_poly.entity_id
_entity_poly.type
_entity_poly.pdbx_seq_one_letter_code
_entity_poly.pdbx_strand_id
1 'polypeptide(L)'
;PTGEGAAHTSGTRREAFGAVLSSRPATAAFFASMLVHELQHTKLAALAALVPLHHEDATPRHFAPWRSDARPFDGLLQGAYSHLALADYWQRFALGAERLSHRDLAWAEHARCREQVGAVLPALAGSGALTPEGRVLVNEMISVYHRLADTPPPPGHLTRAVAYVRTARMIWRQRNGT
;
A
#
# COMPACT_ATOMS: atom_id res chain seq x y z
N PRO A 1 -5.41 -28.52 -15.84
CA PRO A 1 -4.27 -27.59 -15.84
C PRO A 1 -4.66 -26.26 -15.17
N THR A 2 -4.50 -26.20 -13.85
CA THR A 2 -4.94 -25.09 -12.99
C THR A 2 -3.72 -24.28 -12.56
N GLY A 3 -3.56 -23.09 -13.11
CA GLY A 3 -2.53 -22.14 -12.70
C GLY A 3 -2.98 -21.37 -11.46
N GLU A 4 -2.62 -21.85 -10.28
CA GLU A 4 -2.61 -21.04 -9.07
C GLU A 4 -1.43 -20.07 -9.16
N GLY A 5 -1.73 -18.79 -9.36
CA GLY A 5 -0.74 -17.73 -9.16
C GLY A 5 -0.33 -17.73 -7.68
N ALA A 6 0.93 -18.06 -7.41
CA ALA A 6 1.46 -18.08 -6.06
C ALA A 6 1.22 -16.73 -5.37
N ALA A 7 0.40 -16.73 -4.31
CA ALA A 7 0.23 -15.56 -3.46
C ALA A 7 1.57 -15.30 -2.75
N HIS A 8 2.22 -14.18 -3.09
CA HIS A 8 3.42 -13.73 -2.40
C HIS A 8 3.04 -13.26 -0.99
N THR A 9 3.46 -14.02 0.03
CA THR A 9 3.35 -13.66 1.43
C THR A 9 4.69 -13.20 1.97
N SER A 10 4.69 -12.04 2.61
CA SER A 10 5.81 -11.50 3.38
C SER A 10 5.25 -10.98 4.69
N GLY A 11 6.06 -11.02 5.74
CA GLY A 11 5.67 -10.56 7.07
C GLY A 11 6.87 -10.15 7.88
N THR A 12 6.91 -8.88 8.28
CA THR A 12 7.82 -8.40 9.33
C THR A 12 7.30 -8.85 10.70
N ARG A 13 8.16 -9.48 11.50
CA ARG A 13 7.89 -9.77 12.92
C ARG A 13 8.47 -8.65 13.79
N ARG A 14 7.69 -8.21 14.80
CA ARG A 14 8.11 -7.14 15.74
C ARG A 14 9.38 -7.49 16.51
N GLU A 15 9.70 -8.78 16.71
CA GLU A 15 10.91 -9.21 17.42
C GLU A 15 12.20 -9.21 16.57
N ALA A 16 12.11 -8.97 15.25
CA ALA A 16 13.25 -8.99 14.33
C ALA A 16 13.23 -7.79 13.39
N PHE A 17 13.61 -6.62 13.93
CA PHE A 17 13.68 -5.36 13.20
C PHE A 17 14.55 -5.50 11.93
N GLY A 18 13.94 -5.32 10.76
CA GLY A 18 14.63 -5.39 9.46
C GLY A 18 14.77 -6.79 8.83
N ALA A 19 14.27 -7.85 9.45
CA ALA A 19 14.27 -9.18 8.85
C ALA A 19 13.09 -9.35 7.88
N VAL A 20 13.40 -9.63 6.61
CA VAL A 20 12.39 -9.91 5.57
C VAL A 20 12.43 -11.39 5.22
N LEU A 21 11.38 -12.14 5.54
CA LEU A 21 11.18 -13.49 5.02
C LEU A 21 10.38 -13.39 3.71
N SER A 22 11.00 -13.78 2.61
CA SER A 22 10.36 -13.76 1.29
C SER A 22 10.70 -15.01 0.49
N SER A 23 9.77 -15.45 -0.37
CA SER A 23 10.11 -16.35 -1.47
C SER A 23 11.07 -15.66 -2.44
N ARG A 24 11.85 -16.42 -3.23
CA ARG A 24 12.80 -15.84 -4.19
C ARG A 24 12.05 -14.86 -5.12
N PRO A 25 12.38 -13.55 -5.11
CA PRO A 25 11.71 -12.59 -5.95
C PRO A 25 11.95 -12.89 -7.43
N ALA A 26 10.92 -12.69 -8.26
CA ALA A 26 11.00 -12.97 -9.69
C ALA A 26 12.02 -12.09 -10.43
N THR A 27 12.25 -10.86 -9.94
CA THR A 27 13.21 -9.91 -10.50
C THR A 27 13.86 -9.06 -9.40
N ALA A 28 14.99 -8.42 -9.71
CA ALA A 28 15.62 -7.44 -8.81
C ALA A 28 14.68 -6.26 -8.48
N ALA A 29 13.83 -5.84 -9.42
CA ALA A 29 12.87 -4.76 -9.20
C ALA A 29 11.81 -5.15 -8.15
N PHE A 30 11.32 -6.40 -8.19
CA PHE A 30 10.41 -6.91 -7.17
C PHE A 30 11.10 -7.16 -5.83
N PHE A 31 12.37 -7.56 -5.83
CA PHE A 31 13.13 -7.64 -4.59
C PHE A 31 13.26 -6.27 -3.92
N ALA A 32 13.62 -5.24 -4.68
CA ALA A 32 13.70 -3.88 -4.17
C ALA A 32 12.33 -3.37 -3.68
N SER A 33 11.22 -3.65 -4.38
CA SER A 33 9.89 -3.29 -3.89
C SER A 33 9.53 -3.98 -2.57
N MET A 34 9.92 -5.25 -2.42
CA MET A 34 9.75 -5.98 -1.15
C MET A 34 10.51 -5.29 -0.01
N LEU A 35 11.78 -4.93 -0.23
CA LEU A 35 12.57 -4.21 0.77
C LEU A 35 11.96 -2.85 1.14
N VAL A 36 11.49 -2.09 0.14
CA VAL A 36 10.78 -0.81 0.37
C VAL A 36 9.55 -1.03 1.24
N HIS A 37 8.74 -2.04 0.94
CA HIS A 37 7.52 -2.35 1.68
C HIS A 37 7.80 -2.64 3.17
N GLU A 38 8.74 -3.56 3.44
CA GLU A 38 9.06 -3.97 4.81
C GLU A 38 9.78 -2.87 5.59
N LEU A 39 10.62 -2.07 4.93
CA LEU A 39 11.26 -0.92 5.54
C LEU A 39 10.23 0.12 5.99
N GLN A 40 9.20 0.39 5.18
CA GLN A 40 8.16 1.35 5.56
C GLN A 40 7.32 0.87 6.75
N HIS A 41 6.99 -0.43 6.79
CA HIS A 41 6.33 -1.01 7.97
C HIS A 41 7.17 -0.82 9.24
N THR A 42 8.46 -1.16 9.12
CA THR A 42 9.42 -1.02 10.22
C THR A 42 9.56 0.42 10.68
N LYS A 43 9.67 1.37 9.74
CA LYS A 43 9.78 2.80 10.02
C LYS A 43 8.55 3.34 10.75
N LEU A 44 7.34 3.01 10.27
CA LEU A 44 6.11 3.48 10.89
C LEU A 44 5.89 2.82 12.26
N ALA A 45 6.22 1.55 12.42
CA ALA A 45 6.17 0.87 13.72
C ALA A 45 7.10 1.52 14.75
N ALA A 46 8.33 1.89 14.34
CA ALA A 46 9.26 2.61 15.22
C ALA A 46 8.72 3.99 15.61
N LEU A 47 8.12 4.74 14.68
CA LEU A 47 7.48 6.02 14.99
C LEU A 47 6.32 5.84 15.97
N ALA A 48 5.44 4.88 15.73
CA ALA A 48 4.27 4.61 16.57
C ALA A 48 4.64 4.11 17.98
N ALA A 49 5.82 3.52 18.15
CA ALA A 49 6.36 3.14 19.46
C ALA A 49 6.84 4.34 20.27
N LEU A 50 7.23 5.44 19.61
CA LEU A 50 7.69 6.67 20.27
C LEU A 50 6.56 7.66 20.54
N VAL A 51 5.59 7.74 19.62
CA VAL A 51 4.45 8.66 19.74
C VAL A 51 3.15 7.99 19.28
N PRO A 52 2.07 8.02 20.10
CA PRO A 52 0.77 7.52 19.68
C PRO A 52 0.26 8.29 18.46
N LEU A 53 -0.13 7.58 17.41
CA LEU A 53 -0.67 8.17 16.18
C LEU A 53 -2.22 8.15 16.14
N HIS A 54 -2.85 7.27 16.90
CA HIS A 54 -4.30 7.19 17.02
C HIS A 54 -4.73 6.50 18.32
N HIS A 55 -6.01 6.60 18.64
CA HIS A 55 -6.69 5.91 19.73
C HIS A 55 -7.80 4.96 19.24
N GLU A 56 -7.85 4.65 17.94
CA GLU A 56 -8.78 3.66 17.37
C GLU A 56 -8.66 2.29 18.03
N ASP A 57 -9.78 1.58 18.12
CA ASP A 57 -9.84 0.23 18.64
C ASP A 57 -9.21 -0.80 17.67
N ALA A 58 -9.00 -2.02 18.16
CA ALA A 58 -8.47 -3.11 17.34
C ALA A 58 -9.54 -3.83 16.50
N THR A 59 -10.76 -3.31 16.44
CA THR A 59 -11.85 -3.98 15.74
C THR A 59 -11.64 -3.89 14.23
N PRO A 60 -11.66 -5.02 13.50
CA PRO A 60 -11.51 -5.02 12.06
C PRO A 60 -12.77 -4.48 11.37
N ARG A 61 -12.73 -3.24 10.86
CA ARG A 61 -13.87 -2.59 10.19
C ARG A 61 -13.52 -1.98 8.83
N HIS A 62 -12.24 -1.82 8.53
CA HIS A 62 -11.82 -1.04 7.37
C HIS A 62 -11.56 -1.90 6.14
N PHE A 63 -11.96 -1.38 4.98
CA PHE A 63 -11.59 -1.93 3.69
C PHE A 63 -10.14 -1.59 3.33
N ALA A 64 -9.39 -2.59 2.86
CA ALA A 64 -8.06 -2.40 2.28
C ALA A 64 -7.94 -3.18 0.96
N PRO A 65 -7.70 -2.54 -0.20
CA PRO A 65 -7.69 -3.20 -1.51
C PRO A 65 -6.70 -4.36 -1.71
N TRP A 66 -5.69 -4.50 -0.85
CA TRP A 66 -4.67 -5.54 -0.90
C TRP A 66 -5.02 -6.78 -0.06
N ARG A 67 -6.13 -6.76 0.68
CA ARG A 67 -6.62 -7.88 1.49
C ARG A 67 -8.14 -7.98 1.45
N SER A 68 -8.66 -9.20 1.59
CA SER A 68 -10.10 -9.43 1.52
C SER A 68 -10.82 -9.33 2.85
N ASP A 69 -10.11 -9.49 3.97
CA ASP A 69 -10.62 -9.35 5.33
C ASP A 69 -10.67 -7.88 5.76
N ALA A 70 -11.64 -7.53 6.61
CA ALA A 70 -11.65 -6.22 7.26
C ALA A 70 -10.39 -6.02 8.11
N ARG A 71 -9.86 -4.79 8.07
CA ARG A 71 -8.62 -4.41 8.76
C ARG A 71 -8.95 -3.59 10.01
N PRO A 72 -8.23 -3.79 11.12
CA PRO A 72 -8.19 -2.78 12.18
C PRO A 72 -7.52 -1.51 11.65
N PHE A 73 -7.75 -0.38 12.33
CA PHE A 73 -7.23 0.92 11.87
C PHE A 73 -5.71 0.94 11.71
N ASP A 74 -4.97 0.43 12.70
CA ASP A 74 -3.50 0.29 12.63
C ASP A 74 -3.08 -0.49 11.38
N GLY A 75 -3.76 -1.61 11.11
CA GLY A 75 -3.51 -2.44 9.95
C GLY A 75 -3.84 -1.78 8.61
N LEU A 76 -4.75 -0.79 8.59
CA LEU A 76 -5.06 0.05 7.42
C LEU A 76 -3.98 1.12 7.23
N LEU A 77 -3.62 1.83 8.31
CA LEU A 77 -2.61 2.90 8.32
C LEU A 77 -1.25 2.35 7.86
N GLN A 78 -0.82 1.22 8.43
CA GLN A 78 0.39 0.50 8.04
C GLN A 78 0.40 0.15 6.56
N GLY A 79 -0.70 -0.41 6.04
CA GLY A 79 -0.80 -0.79 4.63
C GLY A 79 -0.80 0.41 3.70
N ALA A 80 -1.51 1.49 4.04
CA ALA A 80 -1.54 2.71 3.25
C ALA A 80 -0.14 3.37 3.19
N TYR A 81 0.57 3.42 4.30
CA TYR A 81 1.93 3.96 4.38
C TYR A 81 2.91 3.20 3.50
N SER A 82 2.89 1.86 3.55
CA SER A 82 3.79 1.04 2.73
C SER A 82 3.42 1.05 1.24
N HIS A 83 2.13 1.01 0.89
CA HIS A 83 1.70 1.08 -0.52
C HIS A 83 1.95 2.46 -1.15
N LEU A 84 1.91 3.54 -0.37
CA LEU A 84 2.26 4.87 -0.86
C LEU A 84 3.74 4.96 -1.27
N ALA A 85 4.64 4.36 -0.47
CA ALA A 85 6.04 4.27 -0.84
C ALA A 85 6.28 3.33 -2.04
N LEU A 86 5.50 2.26 -2.18
CA LEU A 86 5.54 1.42 -3.38
C LEU A 86 5.13 2.23 -4.63
N ALA A 87 4.08 3.05 -4.52
CA ALA A 87 3.67 3.91 -5.63
C ALA A 87 4.82 4.86 -6.05
N ASP A 88 5.50 5.51 -5.09
CA ASP A 88 6.66 6.35 -5.37
C ASP A 88 7.84 5.56 -5.97
N TYR A 89 8.20 4.42 -5.39
CA TYR A 89 9.27 3.55 -5.88
C TYR A 89 9.04 3.15 -7.35
N TRP A 90 7.83 2.64 -7.66
CA TRP A 90 7.51 2.18 -9.00
C TRP A 90 7.46 3.33 -10.02
N GLN A 91 7.03 4.53 -9.62
CA GLN A 91 7.11 5.71 -10.48
C GLN A 91 8.55 6.04 -10.84
N ARG A 92 9.44 6.12 -9.84
CA ARG A 92 10.87 6.40 -10.06
C ARG A 92 11.53 5.33 -10.92
N PHE A 93 11.20 4.06 -10.66
CA PHE A 93 11.68 2.96 -11.48
C PHE A 93 11.19 3.08 -12.93
N ALA A 94 9.92 3.41 -13.17
CA ALA A 94 9.37 3.57 -14.50
C ALA A 94 10.05 4.73 -15.28
N LEU A 95 10.33 5.84 -14.59
CA LEU A 95 10.99 7.01 -15.17
C LEU A 95 12.45 6.71 -15.55
N GLY A 96 13.14 5.85 -14.78
CA GLY A 96 14.52 5.43 -15.04
C GLY A 96 14.67 4.20 -15.94
N ALA A 97 13.59 3.50 -16.28
CA ALA A 97 13.65 2.25 -17.04
C ALA A 97 13.93 2.49 -18.54
N GLU A 98 15.01 1.90 -19.04
CA GLU A 98 15.38 1.90 -20.47
C GLU A 98 14.53 0.91 -21.28
N ARG A 99 14.28 -0.28 -20.73
CA ARG A 99 13.47 -1.31 -21.40
C ARG A 99 11.98 -1.00 -21.30
N LEU A 100 11.31 -0.94 -22.45
CA LEU A 100 9.86 -0.66 -22.53
C LEU A 100 9.02 -1.62 -21.67
N SER A 101 9.36 -2.92 -21.64
CA SER A 101 8.63 -3.90 -20.83
C SER A 101 8.75 -3.65 -19.33
N HIS A 102 9.92 -3.19 -18.86
CA HIS A 102 10.14 -2.84 -17.45
C HIS A 102 9.40 -1.55 -17.09
N ARG A 103 9.40 -0.58 -18.00
CA ARG A 103 8.68 0.69 -17.86
C ARG A 103 7.17 0.46 -17.76
N ASP A 104 6.59 -0.36 -18.65
CA ASP A 104 5.16 -0.68 -18.66
C ASP A 104 4.71 -1.40 -17.38
N LEU A 105 5.47 -2.41 -16.95
CA LEU A 105 5.24 -3.10 -15.68
C LEU A 105 5.25 -2.13 -14.50
N ALA A 106 6.28 -1.29 -14.41
CA ALA A 106 6.43 -0.34 -13.31
C ALA A 106 5.31 0.70 -13.28
N TRP A 107 4.86 1.20 -14.44
CA TRP A 107 3.69 2.07 -14.51
C TRP A 107 2.40 1.38 -14.08
N ALA A 108 2.23 0.10 -14.41
CA ALA A 108 1.10 -0.69 -13.94
C ALA A 108 1.10 -0.85 -12.41
N GLU A 109 2.25 -1.17 -11.82
CA GLU A 109 2.41 -1.31 -10.36
C GLU A 109 2.24 0.03 -9.63
N HIS A 110 2.79 1.12 -10.17
CA HIS A 110 2.58 2.48 -9.66
C HIS A 110 1.08 2.82 -9.63
N ALA A 111 0.40 2.68 -10.76
CA ALA A 111 -1.02 3.02 -10.89
C ALA A 111 -1.86 2.18 -9.92
N ARG A 112 -1.57 0.88 -9.80
CA ARG A 112 -2.23 -0.03 -8.85
C ARG A 112 -2.03 0.45 -7.42
N CYS A 113 -0.80 0.62 -6.96
CA CYS A 113 -0.51 1.02 -5.58
C CYS A 113 -1.13 2.38 -5.24
N ARG A 114 -1.00 3.36 -6.14
CA ARG A 114 -1.56 4.71 -5.95
C ARG A 114 -3.08 4.66 -5.82
N GLU A 115 -3.77 3.94 -6.70
CA GLU A 115 -5.24 3.81 -6.65
C GLU A 115 -5.69 3.09 -5.38
N GLN A 116 -4.96 2.06 -4.93
CA GLN A 116 -5.25 1.38 -3.68
C GLN A 116 -5.14 2.32 -2.46
N VAL A 117 -4.12 3.17 -2.43
CA VAL A 117 -3.95 4.18 -1.38
C VAL A 117 -5.07 5.23 -1.43
N GLY A 118 -5.38 5.75 -2.61
CA GLY A 118 -6.47 6.71 -2.81
C GLY A 118 -7.81 6.21 -2.28
N ALA A 119 -8.08 4.90 -2.41
CA ALA A 119 -9.31 4.28 -1.94
C ALA A 119 -9.44 4.16 -0.40
N VAL A 120 -8.36 4.35 0.35
CA VAL A 120 -8.32 4.22 1.81
C VAL A 120 -7.98 5.51 2.55
N LEU A 121 -7.29 6.45 1.90
CA LEU A 121 -6.92 7.74 2.51
C LEU A 121 -8.12 8.50 3.13
N PRO A 122 -9.31 8.56 2.50
CA PRO A 122 -10.47 9.23 3.11
C PRO A 122 -10.90 8.60 4.45
N ALA A 123 -10.77 7.27 4.59
CA ALA A 123 -11.12 6.59 5.84
C ALA A 123 -10.08 6.88 6.95
N LEU A 124 -8.80 6.98 6.60
CA LEU A 124 -7.76 7.38 7.55
C LEU A 124 -7.92 8.84 7.98
N ALA A 125 -8.07 9.76 7.02
CA ALA A 125 -8.22 11.19 7.28
C ALA A 125 -9.50 11.54 8.04
N GLY A 126 -10.57 10.76 7.83
CA GLY A 126 -11.86 10.94 8.49
C GLY A 126 -11.94 10.40 9.92
N SER A 127 -10.91 9.72 10.44
CA SER A 127 -10.93 9.21 11.81
C SER A 127 -10.80 10.35 12.82
N GLY A 128 -11.82 10.48 13.68
CA GLY A 128 -11.81 11.40 14.82
C GLY A 128 -10.85 10.96 15.94
N ALA A 129 -10.33 9.73 15.88
CA ALA A 129 -9.45 9.16 16.89
C ALA A 129 -7.95 9.31 16.53
N LEU A 130 -7.60 9.98 15.44
CA LEU A 130 -6.21 10.39 15.20
C LEU A 130 -5.72 11.33 16.31
N THR A 131 -4.46 11.20 16.71
CA THR A 131 -3.78 12.19 17.54
C THR A 131 -3.36 13.41 16.70
N PRO A 132 -2.91 14.53 17.30
CA PRO A 132 -2.32 15.63 16.53
C PRO A 132 -1.17 15.16 15.61
N GLU A 133 -0.31 14.28 16.09
CA GLU A 133 0.83 13.74 15.34
C GLU A 133 0.38 12.77 14.25
N GLY A 134 -0.64 11.95 14.51
CA GLY A 134 -1.28 11.11 13.51
C GLY A 134 -1.89 11.90 12.37
N ARG A 135 -2.53 13.04 12.67
CA ARG A 135 -3.06 13.97 11.65
C ARG A 135 -1.95 14.54 10.79
N VAL A 136 -0.82 14.96 11.39
CA VAL A 136 0.35 15.43 10.62
C VAL A 136 0.82 14.34 9.66
N LEU A 137 1.01 13.11 10.15
CA LEU A 137 1.42 11.98 9.31
C LEU A 137 0.46 11.72 8.15
N VAL A 138 -0.85 11.62 8.43
CA VAL A 138 -1.87 11.32 7.41
C VAL A 138 -1.98 12.47 6.40
N ASN A 139 -1.87 13.72 6.83
CA ASN A 139 -1.84 14.87 5.92
C ASN A 139 -0.61 14.85 5.02
N GLU A 140 0.56 14.47 5.52
CA GLU A 140 1.75 14.29 4.69
C GLU A 140 1.61 13.13 3.70
N MET A 141 0.95 12.03 4.09
CA MET A 141 0.61 10.95 3.15
C MET A 141 -0.30 11.45 2.02
N ILE A 142 -1.29 12.29 2.33
CA ILE A 142 -2.16 12.93 1.33
C ILE A 142 -1.35 13.85 0.41
N SER A 143 -0.47 14.67 0.98
CA SER A 143 0.44 15.55 0.21
C SER A 143 1.31 14.75 -0.76
N VAL A 144 1.93 13.65 -0.31
CA VAL A 144 2.70 12.73 -1.17
C VAL A 144 1.81 12.12 -2.26
N TYR A 145 0.62 11.64 -1.91
CA TYR A 145 -0.33 11.05 -2.86
C TYR A 145 -0.72 12.02 -3.99
N HIS A 146 -0.88 13.30 -3.66
CA HIS A 146 -1.13 14.35 -4.64
C HIS A 146 0.11 14.65 -5.49
N ARG A 147 1.31 14.76 -4.91
CA ARG A 147 2.55 14.95 -5.68
C ARG A 147 2.81 13.84 -6.69
N LEU A 148 2.46 12.60 -6.37
CA LEU A 148 2.56 11.49 -7.32
C LEU A 148 1.66 11.68 -8.55
N ALA A 149 0.61 12.51 -8.47
CA ALA A 149 -0.25 12.85 -9.60
C ALA A 149 0.41 13.79 -10.62
N ASP A 150 1.46 14.52 -10.20
CA ASP A 150 2.15 15.50 -11.05
C ASP A 150 2.88 14.83 -12.22
N THR A 151 3.18 13.54 -12.10
CA THR A 151 3.77 12.71 -13.17
C THR A 151 2.92 11.47 -13.39
N PRO A 152 1.81 11.57 -14.16
CA PRO A 152 0.87 10.48 -14.32
C PRO A 152 1.43 9.33 -15.18
N PRO A 153 0.95 8.09 -14.99
CA PRO A 153 1.29 6.99 -15.88
C PRO A 153 0.74 7.21 -17.30
N PRO A 154 1.28 6.51 -18.31
CA PRO A 154 0.70 6.47 -19.65
C PRO A 154 -0.79 6.02 -19.64
N PRO A 155 -1.57 6.38 -20.69
CA PRO A 155 -2.97 5.99 -20.79
C PRO A 155 -3.20 4.48 -20.61
N GLY A 156 -4.29 4.11 -19.93
CA GLY A 156 -4.74 2.72 -19.76
C GLY A 156 -4.31 2.05 -18.44
N HIS A 157 -3.19 2.42 -17.83
CA HIS A 157 -2.79 1.88 -16.52
C HIS A 157 -3.78 2.26 -15.41
N LEU A 158 -4.23 3.53 -15.40
CA LEU A 158 -5.20 4.02 -14.42
C LEU A 158 -6.54 3.26 -14.51
N THR A 159 -7.04 3.03 -15.74
CA THR A 159 -8.31 2.29 -15.94
C THR A 159 -8.24 0.89 -15.34
N ARG A 160 -7.13 0.17 -15.52
CA ARG A 160 -6.92 -1.16 -14.92
C ARG A 160 -6.85 -1.08 -13.39
N ALA A 161 -6.14 -0.10 -12.85
CA ALA A 161 -6.03 0.10 -11.40
C ALA A 161 -7.40 0.39 -10.75
N VAL A 162 -8.20 1.27 -11.36
CA VAL A 162 -9.56 1.59 -10.90
C VAL A 162 -10.45 0.35 -10.94
N ALA A 163 -10.41 -0.42 -12.03
CA ALA A 163 -11.16 -1.67 -12.15
C ALA A 163 -10.76 -2.71 -11.09
N TYR A 164 -9.46 -2.81 -10.80
CA TYR A 164 -8.93 -3.67 -9.74
C TYR A 164 -9.49 -3.28 -8.36
N VAL A 165 -9.39 -2.01 -7.97
CA VAL A 165 -9.86 -1.53 -6.67
C VAL A 165 -11.37 -1.65 -6.53
N ARG A 166 -12.12 -1.37 -7.60
CA ARG A 166 -13.58 -1.58 -7.63
C ARG A 166 -13.92 -3.05 -7.39
N THR A 167 -13.22 -3.97 -8.06
CA THR A 167 -13.40 -5.41 -7.87
C THR A 167 -13.07 -5.84 -6.44
N ALA A 168 -11.95 -5.38 -5.89
CA ALA A 168 -11.58 -5.65 -4.50
C ALA A 168 -12.65 -5.15 -3.52
N ARG A 169 -13.23 -3.97 -3.74
CA ARG A 169 -14.32 -3.42 -2.91
C ARG A 169 -15.58 -4.28 -2.98
N MET A 170 -15.95 -4.77 -4.16
CA MET A 170 -17.11 -5.65 -4.32
C MET A 170 -16.93 -6.96 -3.54
N ILE A 171 -15.77 -7.60 -3.69
CA ILE A 171 -15.44 -8.85 -2.97
C ILE A 171 -15.45 -8.61 -1.46
N TRP A 172 -14.87 -7.51 -1.00
CA TRP A 172 -14.85 -7.18 0.42
C TRP A 172 -16.26 -6.96 0.98
N ARG A 173 -17.14 -6.24 0.26
CA ARG A 173 -18.54 -6.04 0.68
C ARG A 173 -19.32 -7.35 0.77
N GLN A 174 -19.10 -8.28 -0.15
CA GLN A 174 -19.73 -9.60 -0.10
C GLN A 174 -19.30 -10.42 1.13
N ARG A 175 -18.06 -10.24 1.60
CA ARG A 175 -17.50 -10.98 2.74
C ARG A 175 -17.76 -10.35 4.10
N ASN A 176 -17.88 -9.02 4.15
CA ASN A 176 -17.97 -8.25 5.39
C ASN A 176 -19.30 -7.50 5.52
N GLY A 177 -20.22 -7.69 4.55
CA GLY A 177 -21.58 -7.17 4.61
C GLY A 177 -22.49 -8.14 5.34
N THR A 178 -22.88 -7.78 6.55
CA THR A 178 -24.17 -8.13 7.17
C THR A 178 -24.93 -6.84 7.38
#